data_AF-A0A7Y6YNW5-F1
#
_entry.id   AF-A0A7Y6YNW5-F1
#
_cell.length_a   1.000
_cell.length_b   1.000
_cell.length_c   1.000
_cell.angle_alpha   90.00
_cell.angle_beta   90.00
_cell.angle_gamma   90.00
#
_symmetry.space_group_name_H-M   'P 1'
#
loop_
_entity.id
_entity.type
_entity.pdbx_description
1 polymer ?
#
loop_
_entity_poly.entity_id
_entity_poly.type
_entity_poly.pdbx_seq_one_letter_code
_entity_poly.pdbx_strand_id
1 'polypeptide(L)'
;MAAFFNDHSGFDALFNTFDRSSVALSLADSTLPDSPLAGVNSPFCELTGYGAEEVLGRNCRFLQPQGGAGPVRERMREFLTDPAAGQARFLLVNHRKDGSRFLNLVFMAKLMRSGQQVAVLGSQFEVRGRSSTPAELYDRALTEDLRRIEEASKVHDLVFLENYETRASAQAIIAQSKLDYG
;
A
#
# COMPACT_ATOMS: atom_id res chain seq x y z
N MET A 1 11.35 9.62 -10.55
CA MET A 1 10.99 9.14 -9.19
C MET A 1 11.58 7.75 -8.90
N ALA A 2 12.71 7.34 -9.51
CA ALA A 2 13.20 5.96 -9.43
C ALA A 2 14.42 5.76 -8.49
N ALA A 3 14.92 6.81 -7.83
CA ALA A 3 16.26 6.86 -7.21
C ALA A 3 16.60 5.80 -6.14
N PHE A 4 15.65 4.95 -5.73
CA PHE A 4 15.82 3.97 -4.66
C PHE A 4 15.93 2.52 -5.13
N PHE A 5 15.55 2.18 -6.37
CA PHE A 5 15.75 0.83 -6.89
C PHE A 5 17.14 0.67 -7.47
N ASN A 6 17.89 -0.36 -7.06
CA ASN A 6 19.20 -0.68 -7.66
C ASN A 6 19.10 -0.99 -9.18
N ASP A 7 17.94 -1.42 -9.64
CA ASP A 7 17.59 -1.55 -11.05
C ASP A 7 16.27 -0.82 -11.32
N HIS A 8 16.34 0.26 -12.08
CA HIS A 8 15.17 1.08 -12.44
C HIS A 8 14.32 0.45 -13.56
N SER A 9 14.82 -0.59 -14.23
CA SER A 9 14.14 -1.17 -15.38
C SER A 9 12.76 -1.71 -15.00
N GLY A 10 11.72 -1.13 -15.59
CA GLY A 10 10.33 -1.50 -15.40
C GLY A 10 9.58 -0.81 -14.28
N PHE A 11 10.28 -0.07 -13.42
CA PHE A 11 9.61 0.79 -12.45
C PHE A 11 9.13 2.11 -13.07
N ASP A 12 9.73 2.58 -14.16
CA ASP A 12 9.29 3.82 -14.83
C ASP A 12 7.86 3.72 -15.39
N ALA A 13 7.54 2.59 -16.04
CA ALA A 13 6.19 2.33 -16.57
C ALA A 13 5.16 2.20 -15.43
N LEU A 14 5.57 1.57 -14.32
CA LEU A 14 4.78 1.48 -13.10
C LEU A 14 4.53 2.89 -12.52
N PHE A 15 5.57 3.73 -12.42
CA PHE A 15 5.45 5.08 -11.86
C PHE A 15 4.52 5.98 -12.68
N ASN A 16 4.53 5.90 -14.01
CA ASN A 16 3.59 6.67 -14.82
C ASN A 16 2.12 6.31 -14.57
N THR A 17 1.81 5.01 -14.37
CA THR A 17 0.45 4.58 -14.00
C THR A 17 0.10 5.02 -12.58
N PHE A 18 1.05 4.85 -11.67
CA PHE A 18 0.96 5.19 -10.26
C PHE A 18 0.70 6.69 -10.01
N ASP A 19 1.35 7.57 -10.79
CA ASP A 19 1.19 9.03 -10.70
C ASP A 19 -0.16 9.53 -11.22
N ARG A 20 -0.83 8.75 -12.08
CA ARG A 20 -2.14 9.08 -12.66
C ARG A 20 -3.32 8.55 -11.84
N SER A 21 -3.05 7.72 -10.83
CA SER A 21 -4.07 7.14 -9.97
C SER A 21 -4.74 8.19 -9.09
N SER A 22 -6.05 8.05 -8.90
CA SER A 22 -6.82 8.80 -7.89
C SER A 22 -6.73 8.17 -6.48
N VAL A 23 -6.08 7.02 -6.36
CA VAL A 23 -5.87 6.29 -5.10
C VAL A 23 -4.55 6.75 -4.50
N ALA A 24 -4.49 6.88 -3.17
CA ALA A 24 -3.24 7.11 -2.47
C ALA A 24 -2.38 5.86 -2.54
N LEU A 25 -1.31 5.91 -3.32
CA LEU A 25 -0.41 4.81 -3.58
C LEU A 25 0.99 5.11 -3.04
N SER A 26 1.65 4.04 -2.61
CA SER A 26 3.04 4.03 -2.14
C SER A 26 3.74 2.80 -2.71
N LEU A 27 5.02 2.90 -3.02
CA LEU A 27 5.84 1.77 -3.47
C LEU A 27 7.07 1.67 -2.58
N ALA A 28 7.29 0.52 -1.97
CA ALA A 28 8.44 0.24 -1.11
C ALA A 28 9.42 -0.71 -1.79
N ASP A 29 10.72 -0.42 -1.71
CA ASP A 29 11.77 -1.30 -2.24
C ASP A 29 12.06 -2.42 -1.24
N SER A 30 11.71 -3.65 -1.58
CA SER A 30 11.90 -4.82 -0.70
C SER A 30 13.32 -5.39 -0.75
N THR A 31 14.15 -4.94 -1.69
CA THR A 31 15.55 -5.36 -1.80
C THR A 31 16.45 -4.64 -0.80
N LEU A 32 15.97 -3.52 -0.24
CA LEU A 32 16.67 -2.73 0.77
C LEU A 32 16.22 -3.09 2.20
N PRO A 33 17.13 -3.00 3.19
CA PRO A 33 16.78 -3.18 4.58
C PRO A 33 15.63 -2.26 4.98
N ASP A 34 14.69 -2.80 5.74
CA ASP A 34 13.55 -2.05 6.28
C ASP A 34 12.51 -1.60 5.24
N SER A 35 12.64 -1.99 3.98
CA SER A 35 11.69 -1.69 2.91
C SER A 35 11.30 -0.20 2.81
N PRO A 36 12.27 0.69 2.53
CA PRO A 36 12.01 2.11 2.40
C PRO A 36 11.10 2.43 1.21
N LEU A 37 10.34 3.52 1.31
CA LEU A 37 9.54 4.02 0.21
C LEU A 37 10.44 4.51 -0.94
N ALA A 38 10.23 3.94 -2.12
CA ALA A 38 10.84 4.33 -3.37
C ALA A 38 9.96 5.26 -4.21
N GLY A 39 8.65 5.32 -3.93
CA GLY A 39 7.71 6.24 -4.56
C GLY A 39 6.42 6.43 -3.79
N VAL A 40 5.82 7.62 -3.93
CA VAL A 40 4.50 8.00 -3.42
C VAL A 40 3.85 8.97 -4.42
N ASN A 41 2.52 8.91 -4.59
CA ASN A 41 1.82 9.77 -5.54
C ASN A 41 1.12 10.96 -4.86
N SER A 42 0.56 11.89 -5.65
CA SER A 42 -0.09 13.10 -5.09
C SER A 42 -1.19 12.77 -4.07
N PRO A 43 -2.11 11.82 -4.33
CA PRO A 43 -3.13 11.46 -3.33
C PRO A 43 -2.55 10.92 -2.01
N PHE A 44 -1.41 10.22 -2.03
CA PHE A 44 -0.71 9.84 -0.80
C PHE A 44 -0.24 11.06 -0.02
N CYS A 45 0.42 12.00 -0.70
CA CYS A 45 0.92 13.22 -0.09
C CYS A 45 -0.22 14.05 0.49
N GLU A 46 -1.32 14.20 -0.26
CA GLU A 46 -2.53 14.91 0.19
C GLU A 46 -3.18 14.25 1.41
N LEU A 47 -3.30 12.91 1.42
CA LEU A 47 -3.90 12.18 2.52
C LEU A 47 -3.06 12.28 3.80
N THR A 48 -1.74 12.19 3.69
CA THR A 48 -0.83 12.08 4.83
C THR A 48 -0.27 13.43 5.29
N GLY A 49 -0.31 14.44 4.43
CA GLY A 49 0.27 15.76 4.64
C GLY A 49 1.80 15.82 4.48
N TYR A 50 2.45 14.74 4.06
CA TYR A 50 3.89 14.71 3.82
C TYR A 50 4.20 14.92 2.33
N GLY A 51 5.25 15.67 2.03
CA GLY A 51 5.83 15.76 0.68
C GLY A 51 6.55 14.47 0.30
N ALA A 52 6.70 14.20 -1.00
CA ALA A 52 7.38 13.01 -1.49
C ALA A 52 8.84 12.96 -1.00
N GLU A 53 9.56 14.06 -1.14
CA GLU A 53 10.94 14.23 -0.69
C GLU A 53 11.16 13.98 0.81
N GLU A 54 10.11 14.12 1.63
CA GLU A 54 10.19 13.89 3.07
C GLU A 54 10.05 12.41 3.46
N VAL A 55 9.45 11.60 2.60
CA VAL A 55 9.05 10.21 2.90
C VAL A 55 9.85 9.18 2.11
N LEU A 56 10.38 9.56 0.95
CA LEU A 56 11.27 8.72 0.16
C LEU A 56 12.50 8.31 0.99
N GLY A 57 12.88 7.03 0.90
CA GLY A 57 13.97 6.45 1.69
C GLY A 57 13.58 6.06 3.13
N ARG A 58 12.32 6.25 3.55
CA ARG A 58 11.83 5.89 4.89
C ARG A 58 10.83 4.75 4.82
N ASN A 59 10.80 3.89 5.82
CA ASN A 59 9.71 2.91 5.93
C ASN A 59 8.38 3.62 6.26
N CYS A 60 7.31 3.24 5.56
CA CYS A 60 5.95 3.81 5.69
C CYS A 60 5.37 3.77 7.12
N ARG A 61 5.95 2.98 8.04
CA ARG A 61 5.55 2.94 9.46
C ARG A 61 5.72 4.28 10.19
N PHE A 62 6.35 5.29 9.60
CA PHE A 62 6.35 6.65 10.17
C PHE A 62 4.93 7.21 10.36
N LEU A 63 3.94 6.69 9.62
CA LEU A 63 2.53 7.02 9.80
C LEU A 63 1.91 6.39 11.06
N GLN A 64 2.56 5.39 11.67
CA GLN A 64 2.05 4.75 12.88
C GLN A 64 2.31 5.62 14.11
N PRO A 65 1.48 5.55 15.17
CA PRO A 65 1.75 6.23 16.43
C PRO A 65 3.07 5.73 17.06
N GLN A 66 3.64 6.50 17.99
CA GLN A 66 4.94 6.21 18.62
C GLN A 66 5.01 4.82 19.30
N GLY A 67 3.87 4.27 19.75
CA GLY A 67 3.75 2.91 20.29
C GLY A 67 3.57 1.81 19.25
N GLY A 68 3.53 2.14 17.96
CA GLY A 68 3.23 1.24 16.85
C GLY A 68 1.73 0.91 16.73
N ALA A 69 1.39 0.08 15.74
CA ALA A 69 0.01 -0.31 15.44
C ALA A 69 -0.51 -1.56 16.21
N GLY A 70 0.01 -1.80 17.42
CA GLY A 70 -0.40 -2.94 18.26
C GLY A 70 -0.32 -4.30 17.53
N PRO A 71 -1.28 -5.22 17.73
CA PRO A 71 -1.30 -6.53 17.08
C PRO A 71 -1.38 -6.48 15.55
N VAL A 72 -1.89 -5.39 14.97
CA VAL A 72 -1.98 -5.25 13.50
C VAL A 72 -0.59 -5.19 12.88
N ARG A 73 0.38 -4.58 13.58
CA ARG A 73 1.77 -4.54 13.12
C ARG A 73 2.37 -5.93 12.98
N GLU A 74 2.03 -6.85 13.88
CA GLU A 74 2.56 -8.21 13.82
C GLU A 74 1.94 -8.99 12.65
N ARG A 75 0.62 -8.87 12.45
CA ARG A 75 -0.04 -9.44 11.26
C ARG A 75 0.51 -8.91 9.93
N MET A 76 0.85 -7.61 9.89
CA MET A 76 1.52 -7.02 8.72
C MET A 76 2.92 -7.59 8.54
N ARG A 77 3.66 -7.84 9.62
CA ARG A 77 4.99 -8.48 9.56
C ARG A 77 4.88 -9.91 9.07
N GLU A 78 3.96 -10.69 9.62
CA GLU A 78 3.68 -12.07 9.21
C GLU A 78 3.40 -12.13 7.69
N PHE A 79 2.51 -11.26 7.19
CA PHE A 79 2.24 -11.11 5.76
C PHE A 79 3.51 -10.82 4.96
N LEU A 80 4.33 -9.86 5.40
CA LEU A 80 5.56 -9.50 4.69
C LEU A 80 6.56 -10.66 4.66
N THR A 81 6.63 -11.49 5.70
CA THR A 81 7.56 -12.62 5.80
C THR A 81 7.04 -13.93 5.19
N ASP A 82 5.73 -14.05 4.96
CA ASP A 82 5.12 -15.23 4.35
C ASP A 82 5.33 -15.23 2.81
N PRO A 83 6.11 -16.17 2.25
CA PRO A 83 6.37 -16.24 0.82
C PRO A 83 5.13 -16.60 -0.02
N ALA A 84 4.07 -17.14 0.58
CA ALA A 84 2.82 -17.49 -0.12
C ALA A 84 1.79 -16.35 -0.09
N ALA A 85 1.97 -15.34 0.76
CA ALA A 85 1.04 -14.22 0.89
C ALA A 85 1.36 -13.10 -0.11
N GLY A 86 0.61 -13.01 -1.20
CA GLY A 86 0.74 -12.02 -2.27
C GLY A 86 0.09 -10.66 -1.98
N GLN A 87 -1.16 -10.63 -1.51
CA GLN A 87 -1.86 -9.39 -1.14
C GLN A 87 -2.59 -9.49 0.19
N ALA A 88 -2.80 -8.36 0.87
CA ALA A 88 -3.58 -8.29 2.10
C ALA A 88 -4.08 -6.87 2.39
N ARG A 89 -5.06 -6.75 3.29
CA ARG A 89 -5.58 -5.48 3.79
C ARG A 89 -5.56 -5.45 5.31
N PHE A 90 -5.19 -4.32 5.89
CA PHE A 90 -5.09 -4.12 7.34
C PHE A 90 -5.74 -2.81 7.74
N LEU A 91 -6.51 -2.82 8.81
CA LEU A 91 -7.13 -1.62 9.38
C LEU A 91 -6.35 -1.19 10.62
N LEU A 92 -5.86 0.04 10.64
CA LEU A 92 -5.06 0.59 11.73
C LEU A 92 -5.19 2.11 11.84
N VAL A 93 -4.91 2.65 13.02
CA VAL A 93 -4.83 4.10 13.22
C VAL A 93 -3.46 4.60 12.74
N ASN A 94 -3.47 5.64 11.92
CA ASN A 94 -2.29 6.36 11.48
C ASN A 94 -2.41 7.85 11.80
N HIS A 95 -1.28 8.55 11.84
CA HIS A 95 -1.16 9.97 12.08
C HIS A 95 -0.61 10.67 10.83
N ARG A 96 -1.22 11.81 10.49
CA ARG A 96 -0.72 12.72 9.46
C ARG A 96 0.46 13.54 9.99
N LYS A 97 1.09 14.30 9.10
CA LYS A 97 2.17 15.24 9.44
C LYS A 97 1.75 16.26 10.52
N ASP A 98 0.50 16.73 10.45
CA ASP A 98 -0.05 17.67 11.44
C ASP A 98 -0.43 17.03 12.78
N GLY A 99 -0.19 15.72 12.94
CA GLY A 99 -0.53 14.95 14.13
C GLY A 99 -1.98 14.47 14.20
N SER A 100 -2.84 14.87 13.26
CA SER A 100 -4.23 14.40 13.20
C SER A 100 -4.29 12.90 12.92
N ARG A 101 -5.23 12.22 13.57
CA ARG A 101 -5.42 10.77 13.43
C ARG A 101 -6.35 10.47 12.26
N PHE A 102 -6.13 9.32 11.62
CA PHE A 102 -7.10 8.72 10.71
C PHE A 102 -7.08 7.21 10.79
N LEU A 103 -8.23 6.61 10.51
CA LEU A 103 -8.37 5.18 10.40
C LEU A 103 -7.99 4.77 8.97
N ASN A 104 -6.79 4.21 8.83
CA ASN A 104 -6.25 3.79 7.55
C ASN A 104 -6.61 2.33 7.29
N LEU A 105 -7.27 2.07 6.17
CA LEU A 105 -7.31 0.75 5.56
C LEU A 105 -6.16 0.67 4.56
N VAL A 106 -5.05 0.05 4.97
CA VAL A 106 -3.91 -0.16 4.09
C VAL A 106 -4.08 -1.46 3.30
N PHE A 107 -3.98 -1.37 1.98
CA PHE A 107 -3.79 -2.52 1.10
C PHE A 107 -2.30 -2.68 0.81
N MET A 108 -1.81 -3.92 0.75
CA MET A 108 -0.45 -4.26 0.37
C MET A 108 -0.46 -5.40 -0.65
N ALA A 109 0.35 -5.28 -1.70
CA ALA A 109 0.58 -6.32 -2.70
C ALA A 109 2.07 -6.45 -3.01
N LYS A 110 2.57 -7.69 -3.02
CA LYS A 110 3.97 -8.01 -3.31
C LYS A 110 4.20 -8.08 -4.82
N LEU A 111 5.25 -7.40 -5.26
CA LEU A 111 5.77 -7.45 -6.62
C LEU A 111 7.00 -8.35 -6.64
N MET A 112 6.96 -9.33 -7.53
CA MET A 112 7.99 -10.34 -7.72
C MET A 112 8.73 -10.07 -9.03
N ARG A 113 10.02 -10.40 -9.05
CA ARG A 113 10.83 -10.48 -10.26
C ARG A 113 11.67 -11.74 -10.21
N SER A 114 11.57 -12.59 -11.24
CA SER A 114 12.31 -13.85 -11.30
C SER A 114 12.21 -14.68 -9.99
N GLY A 115 11.02 -14.70 -9.38
CA GLY A 115 10.74 -15.44 -8.13
C GLY A 115 11.19 -14.77 -6.82
N GLN A 116 11.75 -13.56 -6.86
CA GLN A 116 12.17 -12.79 -5.67
C GLN A 116 11.24 -11.60 -5.45
N GLN A 117 10.91 -11.29 -4.19
CA GLN A 117 10.15 -10.08 -3.86
C GLN A 117 11.06 -8.86 -4.01
N VAL A 118 10.70 -7.96 -4.94
CA VAL A 118 11.49 -6.75 -5.22
C VAL A 118 10.81 -5.49 -4.72
N ALA A 119 9.49 -5.48 -4.61
CA ALA A 119 8.76 -4.33 -4.10
C ALA A 119 7.45 -4.73 -3.42
N VAL A 120 6.91 -3.78 -2.64
CA VAL A 120 5.54 -3.84 -2.13
C VAL A 120 4.80 -2.60 -2.60
N LEU A 121 3.72 -2.80 -3.34
CA LEU A 121 2.74 -1.75 -3.62
C LEU A 121 1.81 -1.63 -2.41
N GLY A 122 1.71 -0.43 -1.86
CA GLY A 122 0.79 -0.07 -0.80
C GLY A 122 -0.27 0.90 -1.30
N SER A 123 -1.48 0.81 -0.76
CA SER A 123 -2.54 1.82 -0.94
C SER A 123 -3.13 2.20 0.41
N GLN A 124 -3.35 3.50 0.64
CA GLN A 124 -3.88 4.03 1.89
C GLN A 124 -5.29 4.58 1.66
N PHE A 125 -6.24 4.14 2.47
CA PHE A 125 -7.62 4.61 2.39
C PHE A 125 -8.11 5.06 3.75
N GLU A 126 -8.48 6.32 3.86
CA GLU A 126 -9.13 6.81 5.07
C GLU A 126 -10.57 6.35 5.14
N VAL A 127 -10.88 5.56 6.16
CA VAL A 127 -12.23 5.11 6.45
C VAL A 127 -13.01 6.25 7.12
N ARG A 128 -13.95 6.85 6.39
CA ARG A 128 -14.83 7.93 6.89
C ARG A 128 -16.27 7.47 7.03
N GLY A 129 -16.90 7.82 8.16
CA GLY A 129 -18.34 7.67 8.37
C GLY A 129 -18.87 6.22 8.34
N ARG A 130 -20.17 6.11 8.07
CA ARG A 130 -20.90 4.81 8.08
C ARG A 130 -21.29 4.30 6.69
N SER A 131 -21.18 5.13 5.64
CA SER A 131 -21.53 4.74 4.27
C SER A 131 -20.52 3.76 3.67
N SER A 132 -20.99 2.77 2.91
CA SER A 132 -20.14 1.85 2.14
C SER A 132 -19.67 2.43 0.81
N THR A 133 -20.38 3.43 0.26
CA THR A 133 -20.09 3.99 -1.07
C THR A 133 -18.64 4.42 -1.26
N PRO A 134 -17.98 5.11 -0.31
CA PRO A 134 -16.57 5.47 -0.45
C PRO A 134 -15.64 4.25 -0.57
N ALA A 135 -15.92 3.18 0.19
CA ALA A 135 -15.10 1.96 0.18
C ALA A 135 -15.29 1.16 -1.12
N GLU A 136 -16.52 1.11 -1.65
CA GLU A 136 -16.80 0.47 -2.94
C GLU A 136 -16.15 1.21 -4.11
N LEU A 137 -16.20 2.55 -4.12
CA LEU A 137 -15.52 3.36 -5.12
C LEU A 137 -14.00 3.20 -5.05
N TYR A 138 -13.46 3.16 -3.83
CA TYR A 138 -12.05 2.86 -3.58
C TYR A 138 -11.64 1.50 -4.14
N ASP A 139 -12.35 0.42 -3.80
CA ASP A 139 -12.02 -0.93 -4.30
C ASP A 139 -12.09 -0.99 -5.82
N ARG A 140 -13.06 -0.32 -6.45
CA ARG A 140 -13.19 -0.25 -7.91
C ARG A 140 -12.01 0.48 -8.55
N ALA A 141 -11.63 1.64 -8.01
CA ALA A 141 -10.49 2.43 -8.48
C ALA A 141 -9.16 1.65 -8.31
N LEU A 142 -8.93 1.08 -7.12
CA LEU A 142 -7.73 0.31 -6.83
C LEU A 142 -7.62 -0.92 -7.75
N THR A 143 -8.72 -1.65 -7.99
CA THR A 143 -8.71 -2.82 -8.88
C THR A 143 -8.28 -2.44 -10.30
N GLU A 144 -8.78 -1.32 -10.81
CA GLU A 144 -8.43 -0.84 -12.14
C GLU A 144 -6.98 -0.31 -12.20
N ASP A 145 -6.49 0.34 -11.14
CA ASP A 145 -5.07 0.72 -11.02
C ASP A 145 -4.15 -0.50 -10.99
N LEU A 146 -4.50 -1.54 -10.23
CA LEU A 146 -3.73 -2.80 -10.18
C LEU A 146 -3.64 -3.46 -11.55
N ARG A 147 -4.75 -3.51 -12.30
CA ARG A 147 -4.77 -4.05 -13.67
C ARG A 147 -3.82 -3.27 -14.59
N ARG A 148 -3.85 -1.93 -14.55
CA ARG A 148 -2.96 -1.09 -15.35
C ARG A 148 -1.50 -1.22 -14.94
N ILE A 149 -1.22 -1.32 -13.64
CA ILE A 149 0.13 -1.52 -13.11
C ILE A 149 0.66 -2.88 -13.59
N GLU A 150 -0.13 -3.94 -13.47
CA GLU A 150 0.25 -5.29 -13.91
C GLU A 150 0.53 -5.34 -15.42
N GLU A 151 -0.29 -4.67 -16.23
CA GLU A 151 -0.07 -4.55 -17.68
C GLU A 151 1.22 -3.80 -18.01
N ALA A 152 1.50 -2.71 -17.30
CA ALA A 152 2.72 -1.92 -17.48
C ALA A 152 3.98 -2.66 -16.98
N SER A 153 3.86 -3.50 -15.96
CA SER A 153 4.98 -4.17 -15.29
C SER A 153 5.41 -5.46 -16.00
N LYS A 154 4.50 -6.12 -16.73
CA LYS A 154 4.77 -7.35 -17.52
C LYS A 154 5.94 -7.23 -18.50
N VAL A 155 6.18 -6.04 -19.05
CA VAL A 155 7.28 -5.79 -20.00
C VAL A 155 8.66 -5.99 -19.37
N HIS A 156 8.74 -6.03 -18.03
CA HIS A 156 9.99 -6.06 -17.28
C HIS A 156 10.11 -7.22 -16.28
N ASP A 157 9.32 -8.29 -16.47
CA ASP A 157 9.24 -9.45 -15.56
C ASP A 157 8.80 -9.09 -14.12
N LEU A 158 8.13 -7.95 -13.96
CA LEU A 158 7.54 -7.54 -12.68
C LEU A 158 6.10 -8.04 -12.65
N VAL A 159 5.83 -8.99 -11.75
CA VAL A 159 4.51 -9.62 -11.61
C VAL A 159 4.02 -9.50 -10.17
N PHE A 160 2.72 -9.29 -9.99
CA PHE A 160 2.14 -9.44 -8.66
C PHE A 160 2.20 -10.90 -8.24
N LEU A 161 2.56 -11.17 -6.99
CA LEU A 161 2.39 -12.50 -6.43
C LEU A 161 0.89 -12.79 -6.33
N GLU A 162 0.41 -13.70 -7.16
CA GLU A 162 -0.99 -14.12 -7.12
C GLU A 162 -1.26 -14.97 -5.87
N ASN A 163 -2.36 -14.68 -5.19
CA ASN A 163 -2.88 -15.56 -4.14
C ASN A 163 -4.41 -15.44 -4.02
N TYR A 164 -5.05 -16.60 -3.82
CA TYR A 164 -6.50 -16.78 -3.88
C TYR A 164 -7.25 -16.39 -2.60
N GLU A 165 -6.55 -16.18 -1.48
CA GLU A 165 -7.19 -16.17 -0.16
C GLU A 165 -7.59 -14.77 0.38
N THR A 166 -7.01 -13.68 -0.14
CA THR A 166 -7.08 -12.38 0.55
C THR A 166 -7.90 -11.33 -0.21
N ARG A 167 -9.10 -11.73 -0.68
CA ARG A 167 -10.05 -10.84 -1.38
C ARG A 167 -11.18 -10.31 -0.48
N ALA A 168 -10.94 -10.14 0.81
CA ALA A 168 -11.91 -9.40 1.64
C ALA A 168 -12.00 -7.95 1.12
N SER A 169 -13.21 -7.53 0.74
CA SER A 169 -13.45 -6.16 0.27
C SER A 169 -13.14 -5.16 1.38
N ALA A 170 -12.84 -3.91 1.00
CA ALA A 170 -12.67 -2.82 1.95
C ALA A 170 -13.88 -2.71 2.88
N GLN A 171 -15.08 -2.83 2.32
CA GLN A 171 -16.34 -2.83 3.07
C GLN A 171 -16.41 -3.95 4.12
N ALA A 172 -16.06 -5.18 3.75
CA ALA A 172 -16.14 -6.32 4.67
C ALA A 172 -15.21 -6.15 5.87
N ILE A 173 -13.98 -5.68 5.64
CA ILE A 173 -13.00 -5.43 6.70
C ILE A 173 -13.47 -4.29 7.61
N ILE A 174 -13.95 -3.19 7.01
CA ILE A 174 -14.49 -2.05 7.75
C ILE A 174 -15.69 -2.47 8.60
N ALA A 175 -16.57 -3.34 8.07
CA ALA A 175 -17.74 -3.84 8.79
C ALA A 175 -17.34 -4.74 9.96
N GLN A 176 -16.43 -5.69 9.75
CA GLN A 176 -15.96 -6.60 10.81
C GLN A 176 -15.31 -5.84 11.97
N SER A 177 -14.43 -4.88 11.67
CA SER A 177 -13.81 -4.08 12.73
C SER A 177 -14.80 -3.21 13.51
N LYS A 178 -15.93 -2.82 12.92
CA LYS A 178 -17.00 -2.11 13.66
C LYS A 178 -17.75 -3.03 14.63
N LEU A 179 -17.77 -4.35 14.41
CA LEU A 179 -18.34 -5.32 15.33
C LEU A 179 -17.38 -5.63 16.49
N ASP A 180 -16.08 -5.60 16.23
CA ASP A 180 -15.05 -5.90 17.24
C ASP A 180 -14.81 -4.73 18.23
N TYR A 181 -15.22 -3.50 17.86
CA TYR A 181 -14.99 -2.28 18.65
C TYR A 181 -16.25 -1.40 18.86
N GLY A 182 -17.43 -1.90 18.51
CA GLY A 182 -18.73 -1.22 18.67
C GLY A 182 -19.51 -1.76 19.86
#